data_AF-A0A9E1I5E7-F1
#
_entry.id   AF-A0A9E1I5E7-F1
#
_cell.length_a   1.000
_cell.length_b   1.000
_cell.length_c   1.000
_cell.angle_alpha   90.00
_cell.angle_beta   90.00
_cell.angle_gamma   90.00
#
_symmetry.space_group_name_H-M   'P 1'
#
loop_
_entity.id
_entity.type
_entity.pdbx_description
1 polymer ?
#
loop_
_entity_poly.entity_id
_entity_poly.type
_entity_poly.pdbx_seq_one_letter_code
_entity_poly.pdbx_strand_id
1 'polypeptide(L)' 'MNNKTKQGGLGIVSVLTIIFVVLKLLGVIKWSWIWVLSPIWISAVIVVAVFSVILIGGRIKKGKR' A
#
# COMPACT_ATOMS: atom_id res chain seq x y z
N MET A 1 -2.28 29.17 22.07
CA MET A 1 -2.33 27.74 21.71
C MET A 1 -2.70 27.61 20.24
N ASN A 2 -1.88 26.96 19.41
CA ASN A 2 -2.17 26.66 18.00
C ASN A 2 -2.75 25.25 17.86
N ASN A 3 -4.07 25.15 18.01
CA ASN A 3 -4.83 23.93 17.76
C ASN A 3 -4.81 23.57 16.27
N LYS A 4 -3.74 22.90 15.81
CA LYS A 4 -3.76 22.18 14.53
C LYS A 4 -4.76 21.02 14.65
N THR A 5 -5.99 21.27 14.22
CA THR A 5 -6.98 20.23 13.94
C THR A 5 -6.41 19.31 12.87
N LYS A 6 -6.02 18.09 13.27
CA LYS A 6 -5.62 17.05 12.34
C LYS A 6 -6.87 16.59 11.61
N GLN A 7 -7.14 17.19 10.46
CA GLN A 7 -8.21 16.79 9.56
C GLN A 7 -7.81 15.45 8.93
N GLY A 8 -8.07 14.36 9.66
CA GLY A 8 -7.92 13.00 9.19
C GLY A 8 -8.99 12.67 8.16
N GLY A 9 -8.83 13.20 6.94
CA GLY A 9 -9.65 12.77 5.81
C GLY A 9 -9.36 11.30 5.53
N LEU A 10 -10.42 10.49 5.40
CA LEU A 10 -10.32 9.13 4.87
C LEU A 10 -9.50 9.18 3.60
N GLY A 11 -8.28 8.63 3.64
CA GLY A 11 -7.34 8.70 2.53
C GLY A 11 -7.99 8.10 1.28
N ILE A 12 -7.78 8.72 0.12
CA ILE A 12 -8.36 8.29 -1.17
C ILE A 12 -8.20 6.79 -1.41
N VAL A 13 -7.09 6.21 -0.91
CA VAL A 13 -6.80 4.77 -0.92
C VAL A 13 -7.88 3.93 -0.22
N SER A 14 -8.37 4.36 0.95
CA SER A 14 -9.40 3.65 1.71
C SER A 14 -10.75 3.64 0.98
N VAL A 15 -11.15 4.79 0.42
CA VAL A 15 -12.38 4.91 -0.38
C VAL A 15 -12.29 4.07 -1.65
N LEU A 16 -11.16 4.12 -2.36
CA LEU A 16 -10.92 3.30 -3.55
C LEU A 16 -10.97 1.80 -3.23
N THR A 17 -10.41 1.39 -2.10
CA THR A 17 -10.45 -0.01 -1.63
C THR A 17 -11.89 -0.45 -1.39
N ILE A 18 -12.71 0.37 -0.73
CA ILE A 18 -14.11 0.06 -0.45
C ILE A 18 -14.90 -0.06 -1.77
N ILE A 19 -14.71 0.87 -2.73
CA ILE A 19 -15.39 0.82 -4.04
C ILE A 19 -15.07 -0.49 -4.78
N PHE A 20 -13.79 -0.89 -4.82
CA PHE A 20 -13.37 -2.14 -5.45
C PHE A 20 -13.99 -3.38 -4.80
N VAL A 21 -14.09 -3.39 -3.45
CA VAL A 21 -14.75 -4.47 -2.70
C VAL A 21 -16.25 -4.54 -3.02
N VAL A 22 -16.93 -3.39 -3.03
CA VAL A 22 -18.37 -3.31 -3.34
C VAL A 22 -18.65 -3.75 -4.78
N LEU A 23 -17.87 -3.29 -5.77
CA LEU A 23 -18.04 -3.70 -7.17
C LEU A 23 -17.88 -5.22 -7.37
N LYS A 24 -17.00 -5.86 -6.59
CA LYS A 24 -16.83 -7.32 -6.63
C LYS A 24 -18.00 -8.05 -5.97
N LEU A 25 -18.51 -7.55 -4.84
CA LEU A 25 -19.71 -8.09 -4.19
C LEU A 25 -20.96 -7.98 -5.07
N LEU A 26 -21.06 -6.90 -5.86
CA LEU A 26 -22.11 -6.70 -6.86
C LEU A 26 -21.97 -7.61 -8.09
N GLY A 27 -20.93 -8.45 -8.16
CA GLY A 27 -20.75 -9.43 -9.24
C GLY A 27 -20.38 -8.81 -10.60
N VAL A 28 -20.13 -7.50 -10.66
CA VAL A 28 -19.75 -6.79 -11.90
C VAL A 28 -18.38 -7.27 -12.41
N ILE A 29 -17.51 -7.74 -11.51
CA ILE A 29 -16.15 -8.18 -11.82
C ILE A 29 -15.95 -9.64 -11.37
N LYS A 30 -15.81 -10.59 -12.32
CA LYS A 30 -15.49 -12.02 -12.05
C LYS A 30 -14.05 -12.29 -11.61
N TRP A 31 -13.24 -11.25 -11.48
CA TRP A 31 -11.80 -11.38 -11.36
C TRP A 31 -11.34 -11.82 -9.98
N SER A 32 -10.07 -12.23 -9.85
CA SER A 32 -9.51 -12.75 -8.61
C SER A 32 -9.41 -11.67 -7.52
N TRP A 33 -9.55 -12.07 -6.25
CA TRP A 33 -9.54 -11.16 -5.09
C TRP A 33 -8.20 -10.41 -4.95
N ILE A 34 -7.12 -11.03 -5.45
CA ILE A 34 -5.78 -10.45 -5.51
C ILE A 34 -5.79 -9.09 -6.24
N TRP A 35 -6.58 -8.95 -7.30
CA TRP A 35 -6.62 -7.71 -8.08
C TRP A 35 -7.52 -6.63 -7.49
N VAL A 36 -8.54 -7.01 -6.72
CA VAL A 36 -9.33 -6.07 -5.90
C VAL A 36 -8.46 -5.41 -4.84
N LEU A 37 -7.48 -6.13 -4.31
CA LEU A 37 -6.46 -5.59 -3.42
C LEU A 37 -5.25 -5.00 -4.16
N SER A 38 -5.29 -4.84 -5.49
CA SER A 38 -4.18 -4.23 -6.24
C SER A 38 -3.65 -2.91 -5.62
N PRO A 39 -4.49 -2.02 -5.04
CA PRO A 39 -3.97 -0.81 -4.38
C PRO A 39 -3.09 -1.13 -3.16
N ILE A 40 -3.47 -2.14 -2.37
CA ILE A 40 -2.69 -2.63 -1.24
C ILE A 40 -1.43 -3.36 -1.71
N TRP A 41 -1.54 -4.19 -2.74
CA TRP A 41 -0.41 -4.96 -3.27
C TRP A 41 0.68 -4.05 -3.85
N ILE A 42 0.30 -3.02 -4.59
CA ILE A 42 1.24 -2.03 -5.12
C ILE A 42 2.00 -1.36 -3.97
N SER A 43 1.29 -0.93 -2.92
CA SER A 43 1.92 -0.34 -1.73
C SER A 43 2.87 -1.32 -1.04
N ALA A 44 2.45 -2.57 -0.84
CA ALA A 44 3.27 -3.61 -0.21
C ALA A 44 4.53 -3.93 -1.02
N VAL A 45 4.42 -4.04 -2.36
CA VAL A 45 5.56 -4.30 -3.24
C VAL A 45 6.57 -3.16 -3.19
N ILE A 46 6.12 -1.90 -3.17
CA ILE A 46 7.00 -0.74 -3.04
C ILE A 46 7.78 -0.81 -1.72
N VAL A 47 7.09 -1.09 -0.59
CA VAL A 47 7.74 -1.21 0.72
C VAL A 47 8.76 -2.34 0.73
N VAL A 48 8.41 -3.52 0.22
CA VAL A 48 9.30 -4.68 0.15
C VAL A 48 10.52 -4.41 -0.74
N ALA A 49 10.33 -3.72 -1.88
CA ALA A 49 11.42 -3.33 -2.77
C ALA A 49 12.39 -2.37 -2.07
N VAL A 50 11.88 -1.32 -1.43
CA VAL A 50 12.70 -0.36 -0.66
C VAL A 50 13.45 -1.07 0.46
N PHE A 51 12.76 -1.93 1.22
CA PHE A 51 13.37 -2.68 2.32
C PHE A 51 14.48 -3.63 1.83
N SER A 52 14.26 -4.30 0.69
CA SER A 52 15.26 -5.15 0.05
C SER A 52 16.50 -4.36 -0.37
N VAL A 53 16.32 -3.20 -1.00
CA VAL A 53 17.43 -2.32 -1.39
C VAL A 53 18.23 -1.85 -0.17
N ILE A 54 17.56 -1.46 0.92
CA ILE A 54 18.22 -1.04 2.16
C ILE A 54 19.01 -2.19 2.79
N LEU A 55 18.43 -3.39 2.86
CA LEU A 55 19.11 -4.58 3.38
C LEU A 55 20.35 -4.92 2.54
N ILE A 56 20.21 -4.96 1.22
CA ILE A 56 21.31 -5.27 0.30
C ILE A 56 22.39 -4.18 0.40
N GLY A 57 22.02 -2.90 0.35
CA GLY A 57 22.96 -1.77 0.50
C GLY A 57 23.67 -1.77 1.85
N GLY A 58 22.96 -2.07 2.93
CA GLY A 58 23.52 -2.21 4.27
C GLY A 58 24.48 -3.40 4.41
N ARG A 59 24.15 -4.53 3.79
CA ARG A 59 25.03 -5.72 3.73
C ARG A 59 26.31 -5.43 2.93
N ILE A 60 26.21 -4.73 1.79
CA ILE A 60 27.37 -4.35 0.98
C ILE A 60 28.30 -3.43 1.77
N LYS A 61 27.75 -2.47 2.52
CA LYS A 61 28.56 -1.55 3.32
C LYS A 61 29.25 -2.21 4.52
N LYS A 62 28.69 -3.30 5.06
CA LYS A 62 29.23 -4.01 6.22
C LYS A 62 30.38 -4.97 5.87
N GLY A 63 30.46 -5.46 4.62
CA GLY A 63 31.53 -6.36 4.17
C GLY A 63 32.85 -5.69 3.77
N LYS A 64 32.93 -4.35 3.85
CA LYS A 64 34.12 -3.56 3.46
C LYS A 64 34.78 -2.83 4.66
N ARG A 65 34.60 -3.33 5.88
CA ARG A 65 35.38 -2.93 7.06
C ARG A 65 36.18 -4.12 7.54
#